data_AF-A0A7W1IJE4-F1
#
_entry.id   AF-A0A7W1IJE4-F1
#
_cell.length_a   1.000
_cell.length_b   1.000
_cell.length_c   1.000
_cell.angle_alpha   90.00
_cell.angle_beta   90.00
_cell.angle_gamma   90.00
#
_symmetry.space_group_name_H-M   'P 1'
#
loop_
_entity.id
_entity.type
_entity.pdbx_description
1 polymer ?
#
loop_
_entity_poly.entity_id
_entity_poly.type
_entity_poly.pdbx_seq_one_letter_code
_entity_poly.pdbx_strand_id
1 'polypeptide(L)'
;CIYINDEPADMFGKVMTIRDELIPVYFKLCTDVPLQTVDALVQRLAGVTVEDTHMSLFANPDNPRDTKASLARIIVARYYGETIAAETEESWNKQFRDKEKPQEIETVNVKPNKLIDLVGAHFDLSRSEARRLISQKGVKVDDVVVEDELMVLKKSALVQVGKRRFVKFKI
;
A
#
# COMPACT_ATOMS: atom_id res chain seq x y z
N CYS A 1 0.36 -17.20 17.30
CA CYS A 1 -1.02 -17.22 17.81
C CYS A 1 -1.53 -15.79 17.94
N ILE A 2 -2.83 -15.57 17.71
CA ILE A 2 -3.51 -14.29 17.98
C ILE A 2 -4.36 -14.53 19.23
N TYR A 3 -4.10 -13.79 20.30
CA TYR A 3 -4.83 -13.91 21.56
C TYR A 3 -5.92 -12.84 21.63
N ILE A 4 -7.03 -13.15 22.31
CA ILE A 4 -8.19 -12.25 22.44
C ILE A 4 -7.84 -10.99 23.25
N ASN A 5 -6.80 -11.05 24.09
CA ASN A 5 -6.31 -9.93 24.88
C ASN A 5 -5.04 -9.28 24.30
N ASP A 6 -4.67 -9.60 23.06
CA ASP A 6 -3.60 -8.89 22.37
C ASP A 6 -4.01 -7.42 22.14
N GLU A 7 -3.06 -6.49 22.27
CA GLU A 7 -3.30 -5.10 21.90
C GLU A 7 -3.75 -4.98 20.42
N PRO A 8 -4.56 -3.98 20.05
CA PRO A 8 -5.08 -3.83 18.69
C PRO A 8 -4.01 -3.92 17.60
N ALA A 9 -2.86 -3.25 17.81
CA ALA A 9 -1.73 -3.27 16.88
C ALA A 9 -1.09 -4.66 16.76
N ASP A 10 -1.02 -5.42 17.85
CA ASP A 10 -0.49 -6.79 17.86
C ASP A 10 -1.43 -7.75 17.14
N MET A 11 -2.73 -7.66 17.39
CA MET A 11 -3.73 -8.43 16.64
C MET A 11 -3.60 -8.14 15.13
N PHE A 12 -3.55 -6.85 14.77
CA PHE A 12 -3.46 -6.43 13.38
C PHE A 12 -2.18 -6.98 12.72
N GLY A 13 -1.03 -6.79 13.36
CA GLY A 13 0.25 -7.27 12.85
C GLY A 13 0.31 -8.79 12.72
N LYS A 14 -0.23 -9.53 13.69
CA LYS A 14 -0.28 -11.00 13.64
C LYS A 14 -1.16 -11.48 12.48
N VAL A 15 -2.33 -10.87 12.26
CA VAL A 15 -3.18 -11.17 11.08
C VAL A 15 -2.43 -10.88 9.77
N MET A 16 -1.70 -9.77 9.70
CA MET A 16 -0.90 -9.43 8.49
C MET A 16 0.18 -10.47 8.16
N THR A 17 0.63 -11.27 9.13
CA THR A 17 1.65 -12.32 8.96
C THR A 17 1.10 -13.70 8.62
N ILE A 18 -0.22 -13.88 8.56
CA ILE A 18 -0.78 -15.17 8.14
C ILE A 18 -0.42 -15.48 6.67
N ARG A 19 -0.30 -16.77 6.37
CA ARG A 19 -0.12 -17.27 5.00
C ARG A 19 -1.37 -16.97 4.18
N ASP A 20 -1.17 -16.56 2.93
CA ASP A 20 -2.26 -16.12 2.05
C ASP A 20 -3.31 -17.23 1.81
N GLU A 21 -2.86 -18.49 1.76
CA GLU A 21 -3.73 -19.68 1.68
C GLU A 21 -4.74 -19.79 2.84
N LEU A 22 -4.45 -19.15 3.98
CA LEU A 22 -5.31 -19.19 5.17
C LEU A 22 -6.31 -18.03 5.21
N ILE A 23 -6.20 -17.03 4.32
CA ILE A 23 -7.13 -15.89 4.25
C ILE A 23 -8.59 -16.37 4.23
N PRO A 24 -8.99 -17.32 3.37
CA PRO A 24 -10.39 -17.73 3.29
C PRO A 24 -10.87 -18.42 4.57
N VAL A 25 -9.99 -19.23 5.18
CA VAL A 25 -10.30 -19.94 6.43
C VAL A 25 -10.57 -18.95 7.55
N TYR A 26 -9.75 -17.91 7.66
CA TYR A 26 -9.92 -16.88 8.69
C TYR A 26 -11.19 -16.05 8.45
N PHE A 27 -11.50 -15.69 7.20
CA PHE A 27 -12.78 -15.01 6.93
C PHE A 27 -13.98 -15.87 7.34
N LYS A 28 -13.99 -17.15 6.97
CA LYS A 28 -15.10 -18.07 7.27
C LYS A 28 -15.28 -18.33 8.77
N LEU A 29 -14.19 -18.40 9.53
CA LEU A 29 -14.23 -18.81 10.95
C LEU A 29 -14.16 -17.64 11.93
N CYS A 30 -13.62 -16.50 11.53
CA CYS A 30 -13.31 -15.39 12.44
C CYS A 30 -14.06 -14.10 12.10
N THR A 31 -15.01 -14.11 11.15
CA THR A 31 -15.79 -12.92 10.77
C THR A 31 -17.25 -13.28 10.49
N ASP A 32 -18.13 -12.28 10.50
CA ASP A 32 -19.54 -12.42 10.09
C ASP A 32 -19.74 -12.02 8.61
N VAL A 33 -18.66 -11.99 7.82
CA VAL A 33 -18.74 -11.72 6.38
C VAL A 33 -19.53 -12.86 5.71
N PRO A 34 -20.55 -12.55 4.88
CA PRO A 34 -21.34 -13.57 4.21
C PRO A 34 -20.46 -14.55 3.41
N LEU A 35 -20.74 -15.85 3.51
CA LEU A 35 -19.94 -16.88 2.83
C LEU A 35 -19.84 -16.65 1.32
N GLN A 36 -20.91 -16.14 0.70
CA GLN A 36 -20.93 -15.76 -0.72
C GLN A 36 -19.87 -14.69 -1.05
N THR A 37 -19.71 -13.69 -0.17
CA THR A 37 -18.67 -12.66 -0.30
C THR A 37 -17.28 -13.25 -0.13
N VAL A 38 -17.11 -14.19 0.81
CA VAL A 38 -15.81 -14.87 1.01
C VAL A 38 -15.45 -15.74 -0.19
N ASP A 39 -16.42 -16.45 -0.76
CA ASP A 39 -16.18 -17.28 -1.95
C ASP A 39 -15.87 -16.42 -3.18
N ALA A 40 -16.53 -15.26 -3.35
CA ALA A 40 -16.18 -14.29 -4.38
C ALA A 40 -14.75 -13.73 -4.20
N LEU A 41 -14.36 -13.40 -2.97
CA LEU A 41 -13.01 -12.96 -2.63
C LEU A 41 -11.96 -14.02 -3.00
N VAL A 42 -12.23 -15.30 -2.73
CA VAL A 42 -11.33 -16.41 -3.11
C VAL A 42 -11.11 -16.46 -4.62
N GLN A 43 -12.19 -16.31 -5.41
CA GLN A 43 -12.12 -16.29 -6.87
C GLN A 43 -11.26 -15.12 -7.36
N ARG A 44 -11.43 -13.93 -6.76
CA ARG A 44 -10.62 -12.74 -7.10
C ARG A 44 -9.14 -12.91 -6.77
N LEU A 45 -8.81 -13.46 -5.60
CA LEU A 45 -7.43 -13.77 -5.24
C LEU A 45 -6.80 -14.81 -6.18
N ALA A 46 -7.61 -15.66 -6.82
CA ALA A 46 -7.18 -16.59 -7.87
C ALA A 46 -7.10 -15.95 -9.27
N GLY A 47 -7.38 -14.66 -9.41
CA GLY A 47 -7.35 -13.93 -10.69
C GLY A 47 -8.59 -14.13 -11.56
N VAL A 48 -9.67 -14.69 -11.01
CA VAL A 48 -10.94 -14.88 -11.71
C VAL A 48 -11.77 -13.61 -11.59
N THR A 49 -12.21 -13.07 -12.73
CA THR A 49 -13.14 -11.94 -12.76
C THR A 49 -14.52 -12.40 -12.31
N VAL A 50 -15.00 -11.84 -11.21
CA VAL A 50 -16.35 -12.04 -10.67
C VAL A 50 -17.04 -10.69 -10.53
N GLU A 51 -18.37 -10.69 -10.54
CA GLU A 51 -19.16 -9.49 -10.28
C GLU A 51 -18.81 -8.89 -8.91
N ASP A 52 -18.78 -7.56 -8.80
CA ASP A 52 -18.36 -6.80 -7.61
C ASP A 52 -19.35 -6.89 -6.43
N THR A 53 -20.06 -8.00 -6.28
CA THR A 53 -21.06 -8.20 -5.24
C THR A 53 -20.40 -8.16 -3.85
N HIS A 54 -20.76 -7.17 -3.03
CA HIS A 54 -20.30 -7.00 -1.64
C HIS A 54 -18.79 -6.78 -1.45
N MET A 55 -18.10 -6.24 -2.45
CA MET A 55 -16.65 -6.00 -2.41
C MET A 55 -16.22 -4.71 -1.70
N SER A 56 -17.18 -3.90 -1.22
CA SER A 56 -16.91 -2.62 -0.54
C SER A 56 -16.13 -2.75 0.77
N LEU A 57 -16.02 -3.96 1.31
CA LEU A 57 -15.24 -4.28 2.50
C LEU A 57 -13.73 -4.36 2.23
N PHE A 58 -13.33 -4.43 0.96
CA PHE A 58 -11.94 -4.65 0.54
C PHE A 58 -11.41 -3.45 -0.25
N ALA A 59 -10.30 -2.87 0.20
CA ALA A 59 -9.64 -1.79 -0.53
C ALA A 59 -9.12 -2.27 -1.91
N ASN A 60 -8.56 -3.48 -1.95
CA ASN A 60 -8.18 -4.17 -3.17
C ASN A 60 -8.31 -5.69 -2.96
N PRO A 61 -9.40 -6.31 -3.42
CA PRO A 61 -9.64 -7.74 -3.23
C PRO A 61 -8.78 -8.66 -4.13
N ASP A 62 -8.08 -8.10 -5.11
CA ASP A 62 -7.13 -8.84 -5.94
C ASP A 62 -5.73 -8.89 -5.30
N ASN A 63 -5.54 -8.20 -4.17
CA ASN A 63 -4.28 -8.16 -3.44
C ASN A 63 -4.41 -8.89 -2.08
N PRO A 64 -3.66 -10.00 -1.87
CA PRO A 64 -3.65 -10.72 -0.60
C PRO A 64 -3.30 -9.85 0.61
N ARG A 65 -2.39 -8.88 0.44
CA ARG A 65 -2.02 -7.95 1.52
C ARG A 65 -3.21 -7.11 1.96
N ASP A 66 -3.91 -6.52 1.01
CA ASP A 66 -5.00 -5.59 1.30
C ASP A 66 -6.22 -6.35 1.83
N THR A 67 -6.40 -7.59 1.37
CA THR A 67 -7.39 -8.52 1.92
C THR A 67 -7.08 -8.91 3.38
N LYS A 68 -5.80 -9.15 3.72
CA LYS A 68 -5.38 -9.37 5.12
C LYS A 68 -5.58 -8.13 5.98
N ALA A 69 -5.39 -6.93 5.42
CA ALA A 69 -5.67 -5.68 6.14
C ALA A 69 -7.16 -5.55 6.45
N SER A 70 -8.05 -5.85 5.49
CA SER A 70 -9.50 -5.91 5.74
C SER A 70 -9.86 -6.93 6.82
N LEU A 71 -9.28 -8.14 6.78
CA LEU A 71 -9.48 -9.16 7.80
C LEU A 71 -9.03 -8.67 9.19
N ALA A 72 -7.84 -8.06 9.25
CA ALA A 72 -7.26 -7.53 10.48
C ALA A 72 -8.15 -6.44 11.08
N ARG A 73 -8.64 -5.52 10.25
CA ARG A 73 -9.57 -4.48 10.67
C ARG A 73 -10.85 -5.07 11.25
N ILE A 74 -11.47 -6.05 10.59
CA ILE A 74 -12.71 -6.70 11.07
C ILE A 74 -12.48 -7.38 12.43
N ILE A 75 -11.36 -8.09 12.58
CA ILE A 75 -11.01 -8.77 13.83
C ILE A 75 -10.81 -7.75 14.96
N VAL A 76 -10.06 -6.68 14.72
CA VAL A 76 -9.86 -5.62 15.73
C VAL A 76 -11.18 -4.93 16.07
N ALA A 77 -12.00 -4.62 15.07
CA ALA A 77 -13.29 -3.97 15.25
C ALA A 77 -14.25 -4.80 16.12
N ARG A 78 -14.22 -6.13 15.98
CA ARG A 78 -15.02 -7.05 16.80
C ARG A 78 -14.70 -6.95 18.30
N TYR A 79 -13.44 -6.72 18.68
CA TYR A 79 -13.02 -6.72 20.09
C TYR A 79 -12.87 -5.31 20.67
N TYR A 80 -12.49 -4.32 19.85
CA TYR A 80 -12.15 -2.97 20.28
C TYR A 80 -13.03 -1.88 19.65
N GLY A 81 -13.96 -2.24 18.76
CA GLY A 81 -14.84 -1.31 18.06
C GLY A 81 -14.21 -0.67 16.82
N GLU A 82 -15.07 -0.10 15.97
CA GLU A 82 -14.69 0.44 14.66
C GLU A 82 -13.67 1.58 14.74
N THR A 83 -13.78 2.47 15.73
CA THR A 83 -12.88 3.62 15.89
C THR A 83 -11.44 3.15 16.10
N ILE A 84 -11.22 2.23 17.05
CA ILE A 84 -9.88 1.70 17.36
C ILE A 84 -9.34 0.92 16.16
N ALA A 85 -10.19 0.17 15.46
CA ALA A 85 -9.78 -0.57 14.26
C ALA A 85 -9.30 0.36 13.14
N ALA A 86 -10.00 1.46 12.89
CA ALA A 86 -9.61 2.45 11.88
C ALA A 86 -8.29 3.16 12.24
N GLU A 87 -8.14 3.59 13.49
CA GLU A 87 -6.89 4.21 13.99
C GLU A 87 -5.70 3.25 13.92
N THR A 88 -5.94 1.97 14.23
CA THR A 88 -4.92 0.91 14.15
C THR A 88 -4.49 0.67 12.71
N GLU A 89 -5.44 0.57 11.77
CA GLU A 89 -5.14 0.42 10.35
C GLU A 89 -4.36 1.62 9.80
N GLU A 90 -4.75 2.85 10.15
CA GLU A 90 -4.05 4.06 9.72
C GLU A 90 -2.61 4.08 10.26
N SER A 91 -2.43 3.79 11.55
CA SER A 91 -1.12 3.74 12.20
C SER A 91 -0.23 2.65 11.60
N TRP A 92 -0.79 1.47 11.35
CA TRP A 92 -0.10 0.38 10.67
C TRP A 92 0.33 0.77 9.27
N ASN A 93 -0.57 1.38 8.49
CA ASN A 93 -0.27 1.83 7.13
C ASN A 93 0.82 2.90 7.11
N LYS A 94 0.84 3.84 8.05
CA LYS A 94 1.94 4.82 8.20
C LYS A 94 3.26 4.11 8.50
N GLN A 95 3.29 3.27 9.53
CA GLN A 95 4.50 2.55 9.93
C GLN A 95 5.04 1.63 8.83
N PHE A 96 4.16 0.95 8.09
CA PHE A 96 4.58 0.05 7.01
C PHE A 96 4.99 0.80 5.74
N ARG A 97 4.32 1.92 5.41
CA ARG A 97 4.78 2.83 4.35
C ARG A 97 6.17 3.40 4.66
N ASP A 98 6.41 3.74 5.92
CA ASP A 98 7.71 4.28 6.35
C ASP A 98 8.80 3.19 6.41
N LYS A 99 8.44 1.93 6.72
CA LYS A 99 9.36 0.78 6.59
C LYS A 99 9.65 0.37 5.15
N GLU A 100 8.81 0.73 4.18
CA GLU A 100 9.11 0.54 2.75
C GLU A 100 10.12 1.57 2.21
N LYS A 101 10.31 2.71 2.91
CA LYS A 101 11.36 3.68 2.59
C LYS A 101 12.71 3.15 3.10
N PRO A 102 13.76 3.10 2.27
CA PRO A 102 15.10 2.75 2.72
C PRO A 102 15.52 3.63 3.90
N GLN A 103 16.15 3.05 4.94
CA GLN A 103 16.69 3.82 6.07
C GLN A 103 17.75 4.83 5.62
N GLU A 104 18.49 4.50 4.57
CA GLU A 104 19.39 5.42 3.87
C GLU A 104 18.85 5.70 2.47
N ILE A 105 18.39 6.93 2.25
CA ILE A 105 17.96 7.41 0.94
C ILE A 105 19.10 8.22 0.34
N GLU A 106 19.53 7.84 -0.85
CA GLU A 106 20.54 8.58 -1.61
C GLU A 106 20.11 10.04 -1.78
N THR A 107 20.96 10.97 -1.37
CA THR A 107 20.71 12.41 -1.50
C THR A 107 21.62 12.99 -2.57
N VAL A 108 21.02 13.60 -3.59
CA VAL A 108 21.74 14.17 -4.74
C VAL A 108 21.48 15.67 -4.83
N ASN A 109 22.55 16.46 -4.96
CA ASN A 109 22.42 17.90 -5.21
C ASN A 109 22.14 18.14 -6.69
N VAL A 110 21.03 18.80 -7.01
CA VAL A 110 20.60 19.08 -8.38
C VAL A 110 20.13 20.53 -8.52
N LYS A 111 20.28 21.09 -9.71
CA LYS A 111 19.69 22.40 -10.03
C LYS A 111 18.18 22.23 -10.26
N PRO A 112 17.37 23.31 -10.10
CA PRO A 112 15.96 23.27 -10.49
C PRO A 112 15.80 22.79 -11.93
N ASN A 113 15.08 21.67 -12.10
CA ASN A 113 14.90 21.06 -13.41
C ASN A 113 13.54 20.33 -13.46
N LYS A 114 13.14 19.89 -14.67
CA LYS A 114 11.90 19.14 -14.88
C LYS A 114 11.99 17.76 -14.22
N LEU A 115 10.88 17.31 -13.65
CA LEU A 115 10.76 16.02 -12.98
C LEU A 115 11.19 14.87 -13.90
N ILE A 116 10.75 14.87 -15.16
CA ILE A 116 11.14 13.85 -16.15
C ILE A 116 12.65 13.76 -16.37
N ASP A 117 13.36 14.89 -16.34
CA ASP A 117 14.80 14.95 -16.57
C ASP A 117 15.57 14.45 -15.35
N LEU A 118 15.12 14.80 -14.14
CA LEU A 118 15.67 14.29 -12.88
C LEU A 118 15.41 12.78 -12.72
N VAL A 119 14.21 12.32 -13.05
CA VAL A 119 13.85 10.90 -12.99
C VAL A 119 14.65 10.09 -14.01
N GLY A 120 14.79 10.58 -15.25
CA GLY A 120 15.60 9.90 -16.26
C GLY A 120 17.06 9.77 -15.86
N ALA A 121 17.67 10.86 -15.41
CA ALA A 121 19.10 10.92 -15.09
C ALA A 121 19.51 10.14 -13.83
N HIS A 122 18.64 10.06 -12.82
CA HIS A 122 18.99 9.51 -11.50
C HIS A 122 18.36 8.15 -11.18
N PHE A 123 17.55 7.60 -12.08
CA PHE A 123 17.00 6.24 -11.93
C PHE A 123 17.41 5.31 -13.07
N ASP A 124 18.40 5.71 -13.87
CA ASP A 124 18.88 5.00 -15.07
C ASP A 124 17.75 4.66 -16.06
N LEU A 125 16.89 5.63 -16.34
CA LEU A 125 15.74 5.47 -17.21
C LEU A 125 15.87 6.34 -18.46
N SER A 126 15.45 5.81 -19.61
CA SER A 126 15.24 6.63 -20.79
C SER A 126 14.15 7.67 -20.53
N ARG A 127 14.20 8.81 -21.24
CA ARG A 127 13.17 9.86 -21.13
C ARG A 127 11.76 9.32 -21.41
N SER A 128 11.63 8.39 -22.35
CA SER A 128 10.36 7.71 -22.67
C SER A 128 9.86 6.82 -21.55
N GLU A 129 10.74 6.10 -20.85
CA GLU A 129 10.36 5.26 -19.70
C GLU A 129 9.97 6.11 -18.50
N ALA A 130 10.72 7.18 -18.23
CA ALA A 130 10.39 8.15 -17.19
C ALA A 130 8.99 8.75 -17.43
N ARG A 131 8.71 9.18 -18.67
CA ARG A 131 7.36 9.65 -19.05
C ARG A 131 6.30 8.59 -18.77
N ARG A 132 6.51 7.37 -19.26
CA ARG A 132 5.55 6.27 -19.08
C ARG A 132 5.24 6.04 -17.60
N LEU A 133 6.26 6.05 -16.74
CA LEU A 133 6.08 5.85 -15.30
C LEU A 133 5.32 7.02 -14.65
N ILE A 134 5.57 8.26 -15.05
CA ILE A 134 4.84 9.43 -14.54
C ILE A 134 3.37 9.34 -14.98
N SER A 135 3.10 9.10 -16.26
CA SER A 135 1.72 8.97 -16.78
C SER A 135 0.96 7.79 -16.16
N GLN A 136 1.66 6.72 -15.77
CA GLN A 136 1.08 5.55 -15.08
C GLN A 136 1.00 5.71 -13.56
N LYS A 137 1.16 6.93 -13.02
CA LYS A 137 1.11 7.21 -11.56
C LYS A 137 2.17 6.44 -10.75
N GLY A 138 3.26 6.05 -11.42
CA GLY A 138 4.39 5.30 -10.86
C GLY A 138 5.48 6.17 -10.24
N VAL A 139 5.33 7.50 -10.26
CA VAL A 139 6.27 8.46 -9.65
C VAL A 139 5.55 9.28 -8.59
N LYS A 140 6.18 9.43 -7.43
CA LYS A 140 5.71 10.29 -6.33
C LYS A 140 6.77 11.30 -5.93
N VAL A 141 6.32 12.48 -5.53
CA VAL A 141 7.14 13.54 -4.94
C VAL A 141 6.57 13.83 -3.55
N ASP A 142 7.38 13.68 -2.51
CA ASP A 142 6.96 13.83 -1.10
C ASP A 142 5.67 13.06 -0.79
N ASP A 143 5.62 11.79 -1.19
CA ASP A 143 4.48 10.86 -1.07
C ASP A 143 3.22 11.20 -1.89
N VAL A 144 3.23 12.30 -2.65
CA VAL A 144 2.13 12.70 -3.56
C VAL A 144 2.40 12.19 -4.96
N VAL A 145 1.41 11.51 -5.57
CA VAL A 145 1.48 11.09 -6.97
C VAL A 145 1.49 12.31 -7.87
N VAL A 146 2.47 12.38 -8.78
CA VAL A 146 2.59 13.48 -9.75
C VAL A 146 2.27 12.95 -11.14
N GLU A 147 1.37 13.64 -11.83
CA GLU A 147 0.99 13.33 -13.22
C GLU A 147 1.64 14.29 -14.23
N ASP A 148 2.09 15.48 -13.78
CA ASP A 148 2.76 16.47 -14.62
C ASP A 148 4.26 16.16 -14.75
N GLU A 149 4.64 15.58 -15.88
CA GLU A 149 6.03 15.27 -16.25
C GLU A 149 6.91 16.51 -16.48
N LEU A 150 6.29 17.67 -16.77
CA LEU A 150 6.97 18.94 -17.01
C LEU A 150 7.10 19.78 -15.74
N MET A 151 6.57 19.31 -14.60
CA MET A 151 6.70 19.93 -13.30
C MET A 151 8.18 20.21 -13.00
N VAL A 152 8.48 21.46 -12.63
CA VAL A 152 9.83 21.87 -12.23
C VAL A 152 9.98 21.73 -10.73
N LEU A 153 10.93 20.91 -10.29
CA LEU A 153 11.32 20.82 -8.89
C LEU A 153 12.10 22.09 -8.52
N LYS A 154 11.50 22.93 -7.67
CA LYS A 154 12.08 24.21 -7.19
C LYS A 154 12.59 24.16 -5.75
N LYS A 155 12.27 23.08 -5.03
CA LYS A 155 12.64 22.86 -3.64
C LYS A 155 13.16 21.44 -3.49
N SER A 156 13.92 21.21 -2.43
CA SER A 156 14.35 19.87 -2.06
C SER A 156 13.13 18.97 -1.84
N ALA A 157 13.14 17.77 -2.39
CA ALA A 157 12.01 16.84 -2.31
C ALA A 157 12.48 15.39 -2.38
N LEU A 158 11.70 14.49 -1.79
CA LEU A 158 11.88 13.05 -1.94
C LEU A 158 11.14 12.55 -3.18
N VAL A 159 11.87 12.01 -4.15
CA VAL A 159 11.28 11.41 -5.35
C VAL A 159 11.33 9.90 -5.24
N GLN A 160 10.17 9.28 -5.40
CA GLN A 160 9.98 7.84 -5.40
C GLN A 160 9.57 7.38 -6.80
N VAL A 161 10.24 6.36 -7.33
CA VAL A 161 9.91 5.71 -8.60
C VAL A 161 9.59 4.24 -8.34
N GLY A 162 8.32 3.86 -8.51
CA GLY A 162 7.82 2.54 -8.14
C GLY A 162 7.84 2.30 -6.62
N LYS A 163 7.95 1.04 -6.20
CA LYS A 163 7.84 0.69 -4.77
C LYS A 163 9.13 0.86 -3.95
N ARG A 164 10.30 0.73 -4.58
CA ARG A 164 11.59 0.55 -3.87
C ARG A 164 12.70 1.53 -4.24
N ARG A 165 12.52 2.37 -5.27
CA ARG A 165 13.57 3.30 -5.70
C ARG A 165 13.23 4.69 -5.19
N PHE A 166 14.16 5.28 -4.44
CA PHE A 166 14.01 6.57 -3.79
C PHE A 166 15.28 7.38 -3.98
N VAL A 167 15.13 8.65 -4.33
CA VAL A 167 16.23 9.62 -4.38
C VAL A 167 15.73 10.92 -3.78
N LYS A 168 16.49 11.48 -2.84
CA LYS A 168 16.22 12.80 -2.29
C LYS A 168 16.99 13.84 -3.10
N PHE A 169 16.28 14.68 -3.83
CA PHE A 169 16.89 15.80 -4.54
C PHE A 169 17.03 16.98 -3.60
N LYS A 170 18.24 17.51 -3.50
CA LYS A 170 18.54 18.74 -2.77
C LYS A 170 18.80 19.87 -3.77
N ILE A 171 18.00 20.93 -3.68
CA ILE A 171 18.02 22.11 -4.55
C ILE A 171 18.43 23.33 -3.74
#